data_AF-A0A9J7A1S5-F1
#
_entry.id   AF-A0A9J7A1S5-F1
#
_cell.length_a   1.000
_cell.length_b   1.000
_cell.length_c   1.000
_cell.angle_alpha   90.00
_cell.angle_beta   90.00
_cell.angle_gamma   90.00
#
_symmetry.space_group_name_H-M   'P 1'
#
loop_
_entity.id
_entity.type
_entity.pdbx_description
1 polymer ?
#
loop_
_entity_poly.entity_id
_entity_poly.type
_entity_poly.pdbx_seq_one_letter_code
_entity_poly.pdbx_strand_id
1 'polypeptide(L)'
;MRINSGANGLSLAGLQPEVALAAMAVGIYFMENSWRCELKAAPGGFAISIHPIFAMFHDLITEQIDDRLGDEFAVKLDQGYWHVTFQPGTA
;
A
#
# COMPACT_ATOMS: atom_id res chain seq x y z
N MET A 1 -9.20 10.85 17.62
CA MET A 1 -9.93 10.14 16.56
C MET A 1 -9.25 8.79 16.36
N ARG A 2 -9.87 7.68 16.77
CA ARG A 2 -9.37 6.32 16.53
C ARG A 2 -10.29 5.68 15.50
N ILE A 3 -9.77 5.36 14.31
CA ILE A 3 -10.49 4.56 13.34
C ILE A 3 -10.15 3.10 13.66
N ASN A 4 -10.95 2.49 14.54
CA ASN A 4 -11.01 1.04 14.68
C ASN A 4 -12.20 0.58 13.84
N SER A 5 -11.96 0.11 12.62
CA SER A 5 -12.90 -0.74 11.88
C SER A 5 -12.26 -2.10 11.70
N GLY A 6 -12.87 -3.12 12.32
CA GLY A 6 -12.51 -4.52 12.07
C GLY A 6 -12.68 -4.80 10.59
N ALA A 7 -11.60 -5.25 9.94
CA ALA A 7 -11.47 -5.42 8.49
C ALA A 7 -11.75 -4.11 7.69
N ASN A 8 -10.71 -3.55 7.06
CA ASN A 8 -10.70 -2.30 6.28
C ASN A 8 -10.53 -1.00 7.10
N GLY A 9 -9.68 -1.01 8.14
CA GLY A 9 -9.28 0.20 8.86
C GLY A 9 -7.96 0.76 8.36
N LEU A 10 -8.00 1.67 7.39
CA LEU A 10 -6.85 2.47 6.98
C LEU A 10 -6.58 3.54 8.06
N SER A 11 -5.55 3.36 8.88
CA SER A 11 -5.08 4.40 9.81
C SER A 11 -3.98 5.23 9.15
N LEU A 12 -4.35 6.36 8.56
CA LEU A 12 -3.42 7.33 7.94
C LEU A 12 -2.80 8.32 8.94
N ALA A 13 -3.11 8.19 10.23
CA ALA A 13 -2.60 9.11 11.24
C ALA A 13 -1.07 9.04 11.33
N GLY A 14 -0.41 10.18 11.17
CA GLY A 14 1.05 10.31 11.25
C GLY A 14 1.79 10.11 9.92
N LEU A 15 1.08 9.84 8.81
CA LEU A 15 1.67 9.84 7.48
C LEU A 15 1.78 11.26 6.93
N GLN A 16 2.83 11.51 6.15
CA GLN A 16 2.93 12.71 5.32
C GLN A 16 1.76 12.72 4.30
N PRO A 17 1.23 13.89 3.91
CA PRO A 17 0.07 13.99 3.02
C PRO A 17 0.20 13.18 1.72
N GLU A 18 1.38 13.17 1.13
CA GLU A 18 1.71 12.49 -0.12
C GLU A 18 1.63 10.96 0.06
N VAL A 19 2.18 10.47 1.17
CA VAL A 19 2.14 9.05 1.56
C VAL A 19 0.71 8.61 1.88
N ALA A 20 -0.06 9.48 2.53
CA ALA A 20 -1.46 9.22 2.84
C ALA A 20 -2.32 9.12 1.57
N LEU A 21 -2.09 9.99 0.59
CA LEU A 21 -2.77 9.97 -0.70
C LEU A 21 -2.42 8.71 -1.50
N ALA A 22 -1.15 8.31 -1.53
CA ALA A 22 -0.70 7.07 -2.14
C ALA A 22 -1.35 5.84 -1.51
N ALA A 23 -1.38 5.76 -0.17
CA ALA A 23 -2.04 4.67 0.55
C ALA A 23 -3.54 4.60 0.26
N MET A 24 -4.23 5.75 0.11
CA MET A 24 -5.63 5.79 -0.32
C MET A 24 -5.82 5.29 -1.74
N ALA A 25 -4.98 5.74 -2.69
CA ALA A 25 -5.07 5.35 -4.09
C ALA A 25 -4.89 3.83 -4.27
N VAL A 26 -3.94 3.25 -3.54
CA VAL A 26 -3.73 1.80 -3.48
C VAL A 26 -4.93 1.09 -2.86
N GLY A 27 -5.42 1.55 -1.70
CA GLY A 27 -6.59 0.95 -1.05
C GLY A 27 -7.84 0.92 -1.93
N ILE A 28 -8.10 1.99 -2.69
CA ILE A 28 -9.21 2.06 -3.65
C ILE A 28 -9.05 1.02 -4.76
N TYR A 29 -7.86 0.89 -5.34
CA TYR A 29 -7.58 -0.11 -6.37
C TYR A 29 -7.88 -1.55 -5.91
N PHE A 30 -7.44 -1.90 -4.69
CA PHE A 30 -7.73 -3.20 -4.11
C PHE A 30 -9.24 -3.42 -3.91
N MET A 31 -9.98 -2.40 -3.46
CA MET A 31 -11.44 -2.47 -3.33
C MET A 31 -12.15 -2.66 -4.69
N GLU A 32 -11.73 -1.95 -5.73
CA GLU A 32 -12.28 -2.08 -7.10
C GLU A 32 -12.09 -3.49 -7.65
N ASN A 33 -10.96 -4.14 -7.33
CA ASN A 33 -10.66 -5.52 -7.73
C ASN A 33 -11.24 -6.57 -6.77
N SER A 34 -12.08 -6.17 -5.80
CA SER A 34 -12.65 -7.06 -4.77
C SER A 34 -11.60 -7.81 -3.94
N TRP A 35 -10.41 -7.23 -3.80
CA TRP A 35 -9.32 -7.76 -3.02
C TRP A 35 -9.31 -7.15 -1.63
N ARG A 36 -9.12 -7.99 -0.60
CA ARG A 36 -8.98 -7.49 0.77
C ARG A 36 -7.52 -7.17 1.04
N CYS A 37 -7.24 -5.90 1.33
CA CYS A 37 -5.92 -5.46 1.76
C CYS A 37 -5.95 -4.87 3.18
N GLU A 38 -4.84 -5.03 3.90
CA GLU A 38 -4.53 -4.29 5.12
C GLU A 38 -3.38 -3.34 4.83
N LEU A 39 -3.54 -2.07 5.18
CA LEU A 39 -2.58 -1.01 4.94
C LEU A 39 -2.10 -0.47 6.29
N LYS A 40 -0.77 -0.42 6.49
CA LYS A 40 -0.13 0.00 7.75
C LYS A 40 0.87 1.11 7.48
N ALA A 41 0.96 2.08 8.39
CA ALA A 41 2.03 3.07 8.33
C ALA A 41 3.40 2.40 8.47
N ALA A 42 4.37 2.83 7.67
CA ALA A 42 5.76 2.38 7.73
C ALA A 42 6.70 3.60 7.73
N PRO A 43 7.95 3.49 8.22
CA PRO A 43 8.90 4.59 8.15
C PRO A 43 9.07 5.10 6.71
N GLY A 44 8.74 6.36 6.47
CA GLY A 44 8.83 6.98 5.13
C GLY A 44 7.80 6.47 4.11
N GLY A 45 6.76 5.76 4.53
CA GLY A 45 5.85 5.10 3.59
C GLY A 45 4.69 4.34 4.24
N PHE A 46 4.26 3.27 3.60
CA PHE A 46 3.25 2.34 4.10
C PHE A 46 3.54 0.90 3.66
N ALA A 47 2.94 -0.07 4.36
CA ALA A 47 3.03 -1.49 4.04
C ALA A 47 1.64 -2.04 3.70
N ILE A 48 1.58 -2.95 2.74
CA ILE A 48 0.37 -3.58 2.22
C ILE A 48 0.44 -5.09 2.49
N SER A 49 -0.64 -5.64 3.03
CA SER A 49 -0.88 -7.09 3.15
C SER A 49 -2.17 -7.45 2.42
N ILE A 50 -2.23 -8.57 1.71
CA ILE A 50 -3.42 -9.01 0.97
C ILE A 50 -3.91 -10.35 1.54
N HIS A 51 -5.20 -10.46 1.85
CA HIS A 51 -5.81 -11.65 2.47
C HIS A 51 -6.96 -12.25 1.65
N PRO A 52 -7.13 -13.59 1.60
CA PRO A 52 -6.14 -14.64 1.77
C PRO A 52 -5.47 -14.96 0.42
N ILE A 53 -4.23 -14.50 0.27
CA ILE A 53 -3.09 -15.03 -0.49
C ILE A 53 -3.44 -15.93 -1.70
N PHE A 54 -3.35 -15.36 -2.89
CA PHE A 54 -2.81 -16.08 -4.04
C PHE A 54 -1.32 -15.69 -4.16
N ALA A 55 -0.45 -16.49 -3.54
CA ALA A 55 1.01 -16.30 -3.62
C ALA A 55 1.55 -16.35 -5.07
N MET A 56 0.72 -16.84 -6.00
CA MET A 56 0.99 -16.91 -7.43
C MET A 56 0.97 -15.56 -8.17
N PHE A 57 0.47 -14.47 -7.57
CA PHE A 57 0.35 -13.18 -8.26
C PHE A 57 1.28 -12.10 -7.69
N HIS A 58 2.34 -12.48 -6.96
CA HIS A 58 3.18 -11.48 -6.30
C HIS A 58 3.83 -10.49 -7.28
N ASP A 59 4.35 -10.98 -8.40
CA ASP A 59 5.00 -10.13 -9.41
C ASP A 59 3.98 -9.20 -10.08
N LEU A 60 2.84 -9.76 -10.52
CA LEU A 60 1.74 -9.00 -11.11
C LEU A 60 1.20 -7.89 -10.18
N ILE A 61 1.02 -8.21 -8.89
CA ILE A 61 0.57 -7.25 -7.89
C ILE A 61 1.62 -6.16 -7.68
N THR A 62 2.90 -6.53 -7.68
CA THR A 62 4.00 -5.57 -7.54
C THR A 62 4.01 -4.57 -8.69
N GLU A 63 3.97 -5.06 -9.94
CA GLU A 63 3.89 -4.21 -11.14
C GLU A 63 2.68 -3.27 -11.12
N GLN A 64 1.51 -3.76 -10.71
CA GLN A 64 0.30 -2.94 -10.63
C GLN A 64 0.36 -1.84 -9.56
N ILE A 65 1.04 -2.10 -8.44
CA ILE A 65 1.26 -1.07 -7.42
C ILE A 65 2.26 -0.04 -7.95
N ASP A 66 3.31 -0.48 -8.63
CA ASP A 66 4.35 0.37 -9.22
C ASP A 66 3.77 1.33 -10.28
N ASP A 67 3.03 0.78 -11.25
CA ASP A 67 2.32 1.55 -12.29
C ASP A 67 1.37 2.60 -11.71
N ARG A 68 0.78 2.32 -10.55
CA ARG A 68 -0.20 3.20 -9.91
C ARG A 68 0.44 4.36 -9.16
N LEU A 69 1.61 4.12 -8.58
CA LEU A 69 2.29 5.09 -7.72
C LEU A 69 3.30 5.93 -8.50
N GLY A 70 3.86 5.38 -9.58
CA GLY A 70 4.89 6.04 -10.39
C GLY A 70 6.22 6.18 -9.66
N ASP A 71 7.15 6.89 -10.29
CA ASP A 71 8.58 6.95 -9.90
C ASP A 71 8.86 7.60 -8.53
N GLU A 72 7.87 8.24 -7.91
CA GLU A 72 8.00 8.86 -6.58
C GLU A 72 7.94 7.83 -5.44
N PHE A 73 7.63 6.58 -5.74
CA PHE A 73 7.54 5.51 -4.75
C PHE A 73 8.28 4.27 -5.22
N ALA A 74 8.94 3.59 -4.28
CA ALA A 74 9.53 2.29 -4.53
C ALA A 74 8.73 1.20 -3.81
N VAL A 75 8.47 0.11 -4.52
CA VAL A 75 7.76 -1.06 -4.00
C VAL A 75 8.73 -2.20 -3.76
N LYS A 76 8.72 -2.78 -2.56
CA LYS A 76 9.51 -3.97 -2.21
C LYS A 76 8.66 -4.99 -1.48
N LEU A 77 8.64 -6.23 -1.97
CA LEU A 77 8.07 -7.35 -1.24
C LEU A 77 9.07 -7.87 -0.21
N ASP A 78 8.69 -7.85 1.07
CA ASP A 78 9.48 -8.41 2.17
C ASP A 78 8.56 -9.11 3.19
N GLN A 79 8.93 -10.32 3.61
CA GLN A 79 8.19 -11.13 4.59
C GLN A 79 6.66 -11.25 4.33
N GLY A 80 6.23 -11.21 3.06
CA GLY A 80 4.82 -11.30 2.68
C GLY A 80 4.05 -9.96 2.71
N TYR A 81 4.75 -8.84 2.88
CA TYR A 81 4.21 -7.48 2.83
C TYR A 81 4.85 -6.69 1.69
N TRP A 82 4.06 -5.94 0.93
CA TRP A 82 4.60 -4.94 -0.01
C TRP A 82 4.85 -3.65 0.75
N HIS A 83 6.12 -3.31 0.92
CA HIS A 83 6.57 -2.05 1.48
C HIS A 83 6.65 -1.02 0.36
N VAL A 84 5.83 0.02 0.48
CA VAL A 84 5.82 1.18 -0.40
C VAL A 84 6.51 2.32 0.34
N THR A 85 7.65 2.78 -0.18
CA THR A 85 8.44 3.85 0.42
C THR A 85 8.42 5.07 -0.48
N PHE A 86 8.11 6.23 0.08
CA PHE A 86 8.21 7.49 -0.66
C PHE A 86 9.67 7.86 -0.88
N GLN A 87 10.01 8.13 -2.13
CA GLN A 87 11.33 8.52 -2.59
C GLN A 87 11.19 9.86 -3.32
N PRO A 88 11.23 10.99 -2.60
CA PRO A 88 11.12 12.30 -3.24
C PRO A 88 12.34 12.53 -4.13
N GLY A 89 12.14 12.38 -5.44
CA GLY A 89 13.10 12.72 -6.48
C GLY A 89 14.33 11.81 -6.53
N THR A 90 14.20 10.70 -7.25
CA THR A 90 15.30 10.25 -8.13
C THR A 90 14.92 10.57 -9.56
N ALA A 91 15.07 11.85 -9.93
CA ALA A 91 15.10 12.24 -11.34
C ALA A 91 16.35 11.66 -12.03
#